data_AF-A0A957EYY6-F1
#
_entry.id   AF-A0A957EYY6-F1
#
_cell.length_a   1.000
_cell.length_b   1.000
_cell.length_c   1.000
_cell.angle_alpha   90.00
_cell.angle_beta   90.00
_cell.angle_gamma   90.00
#
_symmetry.space_group_name_H-M   'P 1'
#
loop_
_entity.id
_entity.type
_entity.pdbx_description
1 polymer ?
#
loop_
_entity_poly.entity_id
_entity_poly.type
_entity_poly.pdbx_seq_one_letter_code
_entity_poly.pdbx_strand_id
1 'polypeptide(L)'
;MKFELKSEFEPTGDQPEAIRQLTEGLNEGFPAQTLLGVTGSGKTFTIANVIANVQRPTLILSHNKTLAAQLYSEFKSFFPNNLVEYFVSYYDYYQPEAFIPVTNTYIEKDLSINEEIEKMRLSTTTALLSGRRDVIVVASISCIYGIGNPTEFQKGVVPIKVGQQIGRNHFLR
;
A
#
# COMPACT_ATOMS: atom_id res chain seq x y z
N MET A 1 -6.36 -16.76 0.02
CA MET A 1 -6.04 -16.34 -1.36
C MET A 1 -4.53 -16.22 -1.47
N LYS A 2 -3.97 -16.47 -2.67
CA LYS A 2 -2.53 -16.45 -2.93
C LYS A 2 -2.20 -15.31 -3.89
N PHE A 3 -0.99 -14.77 -3.82
CA PHE A 3 -0.46 -13.88 -4.86
C PHE A 3 -0.28 -14.63 -6.17
N GLU A 4 -0.78 -14.07 -7.25
CA GLU A 4 -0.73 -14.60 -8.61
C GLU A 4 0.03 -13.63 -9.51
N LEU A 5 1.33 -13.90 -9.69
CA LEU A 5 2.15 -13.11 -10.60
C LEU A 5 1.76 -13.40 -12.06
N LYS A 6 1.43 -12.35 -12.82
CA LYS A 6 1.19 -12.37 -14.25
C LYS A 6 2.27 -11.55 -14.95
N SER A 7 2.95 -12.17 -15.89
CA SER A 7 4.04 -11.57 -16.67
C SER A 7 4.24 -12.37 -17.95
N GLU A 8 4.54 -11.69 -19.05
CA GLU A 8 5.03 -12.31 -20.29
C GLU A 8 6.56 -12.56 -20.24
N PHE A 9 7.23 -11.97 -19.25
CA PHE A 9 8.66 -12.10 -19.02
C PHE A 9 8.96 -13.19 -17.99
N GLU A 10 10.03 -13.93 -18.22
CA GLU A 10 10.65 -14.81 -17.23
C GLU A 10 11.86 -14.11 -16.59
N PRO A 11 12.22 -14.45 -15.33
CA PRO A 11 13.44 -13.93 -14.70
C PRO A 11 14.68 -14.29 -15.52
N THR A 12 15.51 -13.30 -15.85
CA THR A 12 16.72 -13.48 -16.67
C THR A 12 17.94 -12.84 -16.02
N GLY A 13 19.14 -13.18 -16.53
CA GLY A 13 20.40 -12.69 -15.97
C GLY A 13 20.58 -13.10 -14.51
N ASP A 14 20.88 -12.13 -13.64
CA ASP A 14 21.08 -12.37 -12.20
C ASP A 14 19.77 -12.44 -11.39
N GLN A 15 18.62 -12.17 -12.02
CA GLN A 15 17.33 -12.14 -11.32
C GLN A 15 16.96 -13.48 -10.67
N PRO A 16 17.11 -14.66 -11.32
CA PRO A 16 16.74 -15.95 -10.70
C PRO A 16 17.47 -16.18 -9.38
N GLU A 17 18.77 -15.90 -9.33
CA GLU A 17 19.58 -16.09 -8.14
C GLU A 17 19.25 -15.07 -7.05
N ALA A 18 19.04 -13.80 -7.41
CA ALA A 18 18.60 -12.78 -6.47
C ALA A 18 17.22 -13.12 -5.86
N ILE A 19 16.28 -13.61 -6.67
CA ILE A 19 14.95 -14.06 -6.20
C ILE A 19 15.12 -15.22 -5.23
N ARG A 20 15.95 -16.22 -5.56
CA ARG A 20 16.21 -17.39 -4.73
C ARG A 20 16.75 -16.99 -3.36
N GLN A 21 17.83 -16.22 -3.33
CA GLN A 21 18.49 -15.77 -2.09
C GLN A 21 17.55 -14.95 -1.20
N LEU A 22 16.83 -13.98 -1.76
CA LEU A 22 15.88 -13.15 -0.99
C LEU A 22 14.73 -13.99 -0.42
N THR A 23 14.21 -14.94 -1.21
CA THR A 23 13.14 -15.85 -0.79
C THR A 23 13.61 -16.75 0.36
N GLU A 24 14.80 -17.35 0.24
CA GLU A 24 15.39 -18.19 1.27
C GLU A 24 15.62 -17.41 2.57
N GLY A 25 16.26 -16.24 2.50
CA GLY A 25 16.49 -15.42 3.70
C GLY A 25 15.20 -15.02 4.42
N LEU A 26 14.09 -14.81 3.70
CA LEU A 26 12.78 -14.54 4.31
C LEU A 26 12.17 -15.77 4.98
N ASN A 27 12.45 -16.97 4.46
CA ASN A 27 11.99 -18.24 5.02
C ASN A 27 12.84 -18.70 6.21
N GLU A 28 14.14 -18.36 6.21
CA GLU A 28 15.06 -18.57 7.32
C GLU A 28 14.83 -17.56 8.47
N GLY A 29 14.06 -16.49 8.21
CA GLY A 29 13.67 -15.52 9.22
C GLY A 29 14.68 -14.39 9.41
N PHE A 30 15.49 -14.07 8.40
CA PHE A 30 16.39 -12.92 8.45
C PHE A 30 15.61 -11.62 8.67
N PRO A 31 16.02 -10.79 9.65
CA PRO A 31 15.28 -9.57 9.98
C PRO A 31 15.45 -8.47 8.93
N ALA A 32 16.55 -8.49 8.17
CA ALA A 32 16.85 -7.51 7.14
C ALA A 32 17.66 -8.14 6.00
N GLN A 33 17.39 -7.70 4.77
CA GLN A 33 18.09 -8.11 3.56
C GLN A 33 18.20 -6.92 2.61
N THR A 34 19.24 -6.89 1.78
CA THR A 34 19.49 -5.79 0.83
C THR A 34 19.66 -6.35 -0.58
N LEU A 35 18.81 -5.92 -1.51
CA LEU A 35 18.98 -6.18 -2.94
C LEU A 35 19.86 -5.09 -3.56
N LEU A 36 21.12 -5.40 -3.83
CA LEU A 36 22.03 -4.50 -4.55
C LEU A 36 21.81 -4.62 -6.07
N GLY A 37 20.82 -3.89 -6.59
CA GLY A 37 20.47 -3.91 -8.01
C GLY A 37 20.84 -2.62 -8.75
N VAL A 38 21.52 -2.74 -9.89
CA VAL A 38 21.81 -1.60 -10.78
C VAL A 38 20.54 -1.02 -11.41
N THR A 39 20.59 0.21 -11.91
CA THR A 39 19.46 0.82 -12.62
C THR A 39 19.15 0.03 -13.89
N GLY A 40 17.86 -0.21 -14.16
CA GLY A 40 17.43 -1.00 -15.33
C GLY A 40 17.47 -2.52 -15.14
N SER A 41 17.95 -3.05 -14.02
CA SER A 41 18.03 -4.51 -13.79
C SER A 41 16.69 -5.21 -13.51
N GLY A 42 15.56 -4.50 -13.59
CA GLY A 42 14.23 -5.07 -13.31
C GLY A 42 13.95 -5.34 -11.82
N LYS A 43 14.44 -4.48 -10.91
CA LYS A 43 14.25 -4.63 -9.44
C LYS A 43 12.80 -4.87 -9.03
N THR A 44 11.84 -4.15 -9.62
CA THR A 44 10.42 -4.35 -9.31
C THR A 44 9.98 -5.77 -9.62
N PHE A 45 10.37 -6.31 -10.78
CA PHE A 45 10.03 -7.67 -11.18
C PHE A 45 10.70 -8.72 -10.28
N THR A 46 11.96 -8.50 -9.88
CA THR A 46 12.62 -9.33 -8.87
C THR A 46 11.81 -9.39 -7.58
N ILE A 47 11.38 -8.24 -7.06
CA ILE A 47 10.59 -8.16 -5.82
C ILE A 47 9.19 -8.75 -5.99
N ALA A 48 8.55 -8.59 -7.16
CA ALA A 48 7.28 -9.22 -7.46
C ALA A 48 7.38 -10.76 -7.38
N ASN A 49 8.43 -11.36 -7.94
CA ASN A 49 8.68 -12.80 -7.81
C ASN A 49 8.90 -13.22 -6.35
N VAL A 50 9.65 -12.42 -5.56
CA VAL A 50 9.83 -12.70 -4.13
C VAL A 50 8.49 -12.68 -3.39
N ILE A 51 7.63 -11.68 -3.61
CA ILE A 51 6.29 -11.60 -3.00
C ILE A 51 5.45 -12.83 -3.37
N ALA A 52 5.47 -13.22 -4.65
CA ALA A 52 4.78 -14.40 -5.14
C ALA A 52 5.31 -15.70 -4.53
N ASN A 53 6.60 -15.79 -4.18
CA ASN A 53 7.15 -16.97 -3.51
C ASN A 53 6.76 -17.02 -2.03
N VAL A 54 6.90 -15.91 -1.29
CA VAL A 54 6.74 -15.92 0.17
C VAL A 54 5.28 -15.82 0.63
N GLN A 55 4.38 -15.34 -0.23
CA GLN A 55 2.94 -15.30 0.04
C GLN A 55 2.57 -14.49 1.30
N ARG A 56 3.24 -13.34 1.51
CA ARG A 56 3.05 -12.46 2.67
C ARG A 56 2.48 -11.09 2.26
N PRO A 57 1.50 -10.52 2.99
CA PRO A 57 1.10 -9.14 2.80
C PRO A 57 2.33 -8.23 2.84
N THR A 58 2.45 -7.31 1.90
CA THR A 58 3.69 -6.55 1.70
C THR A 58 3.42 -5.05 1.67
N LEU A 59 4.22 -4.30 2.44
CA LEU A 59 4.27 -2.84 2.38
C LEU A 59 5.51 -2.41 1.58
N ILE A 60 5.30 -1.61 0.55
CA ILE A 60 6.36 -1.05 -0.30
C ILE A 60 6.43 0.44 0.00
N LEU A 61 7.55 0.89 0.57
CA LEU A 61 7.76 2.29 0.91
C LEU A 61 8.55 3.02 -0.17
N SER A 62 7.99 4.12 -0.66
CA SER A 62 8.64 5.04 -1.57
C SER A 62 8.84 6.41 -0.92
N HIS A 63 10.00 7.02 -1.18
CA HIS A 63 10.37 8.33 -0.65
C HIS A 63 9.62 9.50 -1.32
N ASN A 64 9.00 9.27 -2.49
CA ASN A 64 8.25 10.30 -3.21
C ASN A 64 6.98 9.74 -3.88
N LYS A 65 6.00 10.63 -4.16
CA LYS A 65 4.69 10.26 -4.74
C LYS A 65 4.83 9.75 -6.18
N THR A 66 5.74 10.30 -6.99
CA THR A 66 5.92 9.91 -8.39
C THR A 66 6.37 8.45 -8.52
N LEU A 67 7.40 8.06 -7.78
CA LEU A 67 7.89 6.69 -7.74
C LEU A 67 6.87 5.76 -7.08
N ALA A 68 6.12 6.24 -6.08
CA ALA A 68 5.03 5.45 -5.50
C ALA A 68 3.95 5.11 -6.55
N ALA A 69 3.56 6.09 -7.37
CA ALA A 69 2.58 5.89 -8.44
C ALA A 69 3.10 4.93 -9.52
N GLN A 70 4.38 5.05 -9.90
CA GLN A 70 5.03 4.13 -10.84
C GLN A 70 5.02 2.69 -10.31
N LEU A 71 5.49 2.48 -9.08
CA LEU A 71 5.48 1.17 -8.43
C LEU A 71 4.06 0.61 -8.32
N TYR A 72 3.09 1.43 -7.89
CA TYR A 72 1.68 1.02 -7.85
C TYR A 72 1.19 0.51 -9.20
N SER A 73 1.48 1.23 -10.29
CA SER A 73 1.10 0.82 -11.64
C SER A 73 1.80 -0.49 -12.06
N GLU A 74 3.10 -0.63 -11.79
CA GLU A 74 3.85 -1.84 -12.11
C GLU A 74 3.32 -3.06 -11.34
N PHE A 75 3.12 -2.93 -10.03
CA PHE A 75 2.57 -4.00 -9.21
C PHE A 75 1.13 -4.34 -9.59
N LYS A 76 0.30 -3.37 -9.99
CA LYS A 76 -1.06 -3.64 -10.48
C LYS A 76 -1.04 -4.48 -11.75
N SER A 77 -0.10 -4.22 -12.66
CA SER A 77 0.10 -5.03 -13.86
C SER A 77 0.63 -6.43 -13.54
N PHE A 78 1.53 -6.57 -12.57
CA PHE A 78 2.05 -7.86 -12.13
C PHE A 78 1.05 -8.71 -11.36
N PHE A 79 0.14 -8.09 -10.62
CA PHE A 79 -0.84 -8.78 -9.76
C PHE A 79 -2.27 -8.32 -10.03
N PRO A 80 -2.81 -8.53 -11.25
CA PRO A 80 -4.12 -8.02 -11.63
C PRO A 80 -5.27 -8.67 -10.84
N ASN A 81 -5.03 -9.86 -10.27
CA ASN A 81 -6.02 -10.63 -9.50
C ASN A 81 -5.92 -10.42 -7.98
N ASN A 82 -4.92 -9.66 -7.50
CA ASN A 82 -4.70 -9.40 -6.07
C ASN A 82 -4.97 -7.93 -5.72
N LEU A 83 -5.00 -7.64 -4.41
CA LEU A 83 -5.22 -6.28 -3.92
C LEU A 83 -3.89 -5.52 -3.89
N VAL A 84 -3.60 -4.83 -4.98
CA VAL A 84 -2.58 -3.78 -5.01
C VAL A 84 -3.26 -2.45 -4.70
N GLU A 85 -2.84 -1.84 -3.60
CA GLU A 85 -3.42 -0.67 -2.95
C GLU A 85 -2.42 0.49 -2.90
N TYR A 86 -2.92 1.72 -2.79
CA TYR A 86 -2.12 2.95 -2.84
C TYR A 86 -2.38 3.83 -1.61
N PHE A 87 -1.32 4.15 -0.86
CA PHE A 87 -1.44 4.87 0.40
C PHE A 87 -0.43 6.02 0.51
N VAL A 88 -0.81 7.19 0.00
CA VAL A 88 -0.01 8.42 0.08
C VAL A 88 -0.82 9.55 0.72
N SER A 89 -0.19 10.70 0.96
CA SER A 89 -0.93 11.89 1.39
C SER A 89 -1.98 12.26 0.35
N TYR A 90 -3.21 12.37 0.83
CA TYR A 90 -4.41 12.82 0.13
C TYR A 90 -4.52 14.34 0.04
N TYR A 91 -3.51 15.07 0.50
CA TYR A 91 -3.41 16.51 0.25
C TYR A 91 -2.70 16.77 -1.09
N ASP A 92 -3.35 17.54 -1.95
CA ASP A 92 -2.73 18.14 -3.14
C ASP A 92 -1.92 19.39 -2.74
N TYR A 93 -2.44 20.13 -1.76
CA TYR A 93 -1.75 21.25 -1.11
C TYR A 93 -1.93 21.15 0.40
N TYR A 94 -0.86 21.45 1.16
CA TYR A 94 -0.90 21.45 2.61
C TYR A 94 0.06 22.48 3.19
N GLN A 95 -0.49 23.42 3.95
CA GLN A 95 0.22 24.35 4.80
C GLN A 95 -0.08 24.01 6.26
N PRO A 96 0.93 23.62 7.06
CA PRO A 96 0.72 23.40 8.48
C PRO A 96 0.43 24.73 9.19
N GLU A 97 -0.33 24.65 10.27
CA GLU A 97 -0.42 25.73 11.24
C GLU A 97 0.95 25.95 11.88
N ALA A 98 1.39 27.21 11.95
CA ALA A 98 2.67 27.54 12.55
C ALA A 98 2.66 28.94 13.16
N PHE A 99 3.46 29.14 14.20
CA PHE A 99 3.74 30.47 14.73
C PHE A 99 5.24 30.74 14.57
N ILE A 100 5.59 31.89 13.97
CA ILE A 100 6.96 32.34 13.74
C ILE A 100 7.26 33.46 14.75
N PRO A 101 8.02 33.18 15.84
CA PRO A 101 8.21 34.15 16.93
C PRO A 101 9.00 35.39 16.51
N VAL A 102 10.02 35.22 15.65
CA VAL A 102 10.91 36.32 15.20
C VAL A 102 10.17 37.42 14.45
N THR A 103 9.09 37.07 13.74
CA THR A 103 8.26 38.02 13.00
C THR A 103 6.90 38.24 13.65
N ASN A 104 6.66 37.62 14.83
CA ASN A 104 5.37 37.59 15.50
C ASN A 104 4.21 37.24 14.54
N THR A 105 4.42 36.25 13.66
CA THR A 105 3.48 35.90 12.60
C THR A 105 2.84 34.55 12.89
N TYR A 106 1.51 34.51 12.87
CA TYR A 106 0.74 33.27 12.88
C TYR A 106 0.36 32.89 11.45
N ILE A 107 0.61 31.64 11.09
CA ILE A 107 0.29 31.03 9.80
C ILE A 107 -0.85 30.05 10.05
N GLU A 108 -2.01 30.35 9.47
CA GLU A 108 -3.17 29.47 9.52
C GLU A 108 -2.93 28.19 8.72
N LYS A 109 -3.56 27.12 9.20
CA LYS A 109 -3.67 25.86 8.45
C LYS A 109 -4.51 26.08 7.20
N ASP A 110 -3.96 25.71 6.06
CA ASP A 110 -4.67 25.70 4.78
C ASP A 110 -4.34 24.41 4.01
N LEU A 111 -5.32 23.85 3.32
CA LEU A 111 -5.16 22.57 2.62
C LEU A 111 -6.17 22.38 1.49
N SER A 112 -5.78 21.54 0.53
CA SER A 112 -6.67 21.02 -0.51
C SER A 112 -6.59 19.49 -0.52
N ILE A 113 -7.75 18.84 -0.55
CA ILE A 113 -7.89 17.38 -0.52
C ILE A 113 -8.11 16.85 -1.94
N ASN A 114 -7.44 15.75 -2.24
CA ASN A 114 -7.67 14.92 -3.40
C ASN A 114 -8.59 13.74 -3.04
N GLU A 115 -9.84 13.81 -3.49
CA GLU A 115 -10.87 12.81 -3.19
C GLU A 115 -10.53 11.41 -3.74
N GLU A 116 -9.83 11.33 -4.88
CA GLU A 116 -9.43 10.04 -5.45
C GLU A 116 -8.39 9.34 -4.56
N ILE A 117 -7.40 10.09 -4.09
CA ILE A 117 -6.39 9.54 -3.16
C ILE A 117 -7.02 9.18 -1.82
N GLU A 118 -7.97 9.98 -1.32
CA GLU A 118 -8.72 9.64 -0.12
C GLU A 118 -9.48 8.32 -0.28
N LYS A 119 -10.17 8.13 -1.41
CA LYS A 119 -10.84 6.87 -1.75
C LYS A 119 -9.86 5.70 -1.81
N MET A 120 -8.67 5.88 -2.38
CA MET A 120 -7.63 4.84 -2.42
C MET A 120 -7.10 4.48 -1.02
N ARG A 121 -6.97 5.47 -0.12
CA ARG A 121 -6.60 5.21 1.29
C ARG A 121 -7.69 4.43 2.01
N LEU A 122 -8.96 4.75 1.76
CA LEU A 122 -10.09 4.01 2.32
C LEU A 122 -10.15 2.57 1.77
N SER A 123 -9.89 2.39 0.47
CA SER A 123 -9.73 1.07 -0.15
C SER A 123 -8.63 0.27 0.55
N THR A 124 -7.46 0.88 0.77
CA THR A 124 -6.30 0.24 1.42
C THR A 124 -6.66 -0.26 2.82
N THR A 125 -7.26 0.58 3.64
CA THR A 125 -7.62 0.22 5.02
C THR A 125 -8.69 -0.86 5.06
N THR A 126 -9.69 -0.78 4.19
CA THR A 126 -10.73 -1.81 4.04
C THR A 126 -10.14 -3.14 3.56
N ALA A 127 -9.20 -3.12 2.61
CA ALA A 127 -8.51 -4.30 2.11
C ALA A 127 -7.77 -5.03 3.24
N LEU A 128 -7.02 -4.30 4.08
CA LEU A 128 -6.30 -4.86 5.21
C LEU A 128 -7.24 -5.43 6.29
N LEU A 129 -8.41 -4.83 6.50
CA LEU A 129 -9.41 -5.28 7.47
C LEU A 129 -10.32 -6.41 6.95
N SER A 130 -10.32 -6.68 5.64
CA SER A 130 -11.16 -7.71 5.02
C SER A 130 -10.77 -9.15 5.40
N GLY A 131 -9.61 -9.34 6.03
CA GLY A 131 -9.03 -10.66 6.32
C GLY A 131 -8.29 -11.29 5.13
N ARG A 132 -8.25 -10.61 3.97
CA ARG A 132 -7.39 -11.01 2.85
C ARG A 132 -5.92 -10.85 3.22
N ARG A 133 -5.08 -11.77 2.69
CA ARG A 133 -3.63 -11.79 2.90
C ARG A 133 -2.84 -11.47 1.64
N ASP A 134 -3.50 -11.43 0.50
CA ASP A 134 -2.93 -11.11 -0.80
C ASP A 134 -3.02 -9.61 -1.09
N VAL A 135 -2.47 -8.81 -0.17
CA VAL A 135 -2.49 -7.35 -0.21
C VAL A 135 -1.06 -6.80 -0.34
N ILE A 136 -0.83 -5.98 -1.36
CA ILE A 136 0.37 -5.16 -1.54
C ILE A 136 -0.04 -3.70 -1.36
N VAL A 137 0.60 -2.99 -0.44
CA VAL A 137 0.37 -1.57 -0.23
C VAL A 137 1.59 -0.81 -0.71
N VAL A 138 1.44 0.05 -1.73
CA VAL A 138 2.47 1.00 -2.13
C VAL A 138 2.21 2.32 -1.42
N ALA A 139 3.13 2.72 -0.55
CA ALA A 139 2.94 3.84 0.36
C ALA A 139 4.07 4.87 0.31
N SER A 140 3.73 6.11 0.67
CA SER A 140 4.72 7.09 1.11
C SER A 140 4.88 7.03 2.63
N ILE A 141 5.68 7.94 3.19
CA ILE A 141 5.79 8.12 4.65
C ILE A 141 4.46 8.44 5.34
N SER A 142 3.38 8.68 4.59
CA SER A 142 2.03 8.78 5.16
C SER A 142 1.63 7.55 5.99
N CYS A 143 2.21 6.37 5.75
CA CYS A 143 1.89 5.15 6.51
C CYS A 143 2.38 5.15 7.97
N ILE A 144 3.25 6.08 8.37
CA ILE A 144 3.67 6.23 9.77
C ILE A 144 2.92 7.35 10.50
N TYR A 145 2.04 8.07 9.80
CA TYR A 145 1.17 9.08 10.43
C TYR A 145 -0.06 8.42 11.04
N GLY A 146 -0.62 9.10 12.05
CA GLY A 146 -1.78 8.62 12.79
C GLY A 146 -2.98 8.34 11.88
N ILE A 147 -3.61 7.20 12.12
CA ILE A 147 -4.91 6.81 11.56
C ILE A 147 -5.79 6.32 12.72
N GLY A 148 -7.11 6.32 12.53
CA GLY A 148 -8.06 5.81 13.51
C GLY A 148 -7.75 4.37 13.94
N ASN A 149 -8.18 4.01 15.15
CA ASN A 149 -7.99 2.66 15.69
C ASN A 149 -8.67 1.63 14.76
N PRO A 150 -7.94 0.58 14.30
CA PRO A 150 -8.48 -0.46 13.42
C PRO A 150 -9.76 -1.13 13.96
N THR A 151 -9.84 -1.35 15.28
CA THR A 151 -11.00 -1.94 15.94
C THR A 151 -12.21 -1.03 15.89
N GLU A 152 -12.03 0.28 16.03
CA GLU A 152 -13.13 1.25 15.90
C GLU A 152 -13.59 1.36 14.45
N PHE A 153 -12.65 1.36 13.49
CA PHE A 153 -13.00 1.36 12.08
C PHE A 153 -13.85 0.13 11.70
N GLN A 154 -13.50 -1.05 12.23
CA GLN A 154 -14.24 -2.28 11.99
C GLN A 154 -15.70 -2.23 12.50
N LYS A 155 -15.97 -1.50 13.59
CA LYS A 155 -17.34 -1.31 14.10
C LYS A 155 -18.24 -0.53 13.15
N GLY A 156 -17.66 0.31 12.29
CA GLY A 156 -18.38 1.07 11.27
C GLY A 156 -18.73 0.23 10.02
N VAL A 157 -18.22 -1.00 9.90
CA VAL A 157 -18.48 -1.85 8.74
C VAL A 157 -19.83 -2.53 8.88
N VAL A 158 -20.73 -2.29 7.91
CA VAL A 158 -22.05 -2.94 7.85
C VAL A 158 -21.98 -4.13 6.88
N PRO A 159 -22.00 -5.39 7.37
CA PRO A 159 -22.00 -6.56 6.49
C PRO A 159 -23.38 -6.73 5.84
N ILE A 160 -23.38 -6.84 4.50
CA ILE A 160 -24.57 -7.08 3.69
C ILE A 160 -24.37 -8.33 2.82
N LYS A 161 -25.37 -9.20 2.77
CA LYS A 161 -25.42 -10.35 1.85
C LYS A 161 -26.76 -10.47 1.14
N VAL A 162 -26.77 -11.09 -0.03
CA VAL A 162 -28.01 -11.40 -0.77
C VAL A 162 -28.93 -12.25 0.11
N GLY A 163 -30.19 -11.84 0.23
CA GLY A 163 -31.19 -12.49 1.08
C GLY A 163 -31.16 -12.09 2.56
N GLN A 164 -30.29 -11.17 2.98
CA GLN A 164 -30.29 -10.63 4.33
C GLN A 164 -31.55 -9.79 4.57
N GLN A 165 -32.32 -10.13 5.61
CA GLN A 165 -33.40 -9.28 6.10
C GLN A 165 -32.79 -8.22 7.02
N ILE A 166 -32.71 -6.99 6.51
CA ILE A 166 -32.29 -5.82 7.28
C ILE A 166 -33.35 -4.73 7.12
N GLY A 167 -33.83 -4.20 8.24
CA GLY A 167 -34.80 -3.10 8.21
C GLY A 167 -34.14 -1.84 7.66
N ARG A 168 -34.80 -1.13 6.74
CA ARG A 168 -34.28 0.11 6.12
C ARG A 168 -33.72 1.11 7.15
N ASN A 169 -34.45 1.35 8.23
CA ASN A 169 -34.04 2.31 9.26
C ASN A 169 -32.86 1.82 10.11
N HIS A 170 -32.66 0.51 10.21
CA HIS A 170 -31.48 -0.06 10.85
C HIS A 170 -30.26 0.03 9.93
N PHE A 171 -30.47 -0.09 8.61
CA PHE A 171 -29.40 0.05 7.62
C PHE A 171 -28.93 1.50 7.43
N LEU A 172 -29.83 2.48 7.51
CA LEU A 172 -29.52 3.90 7.33
C LEU A 172 -28.92 4.59 8.57
N ARG A 173 -28.82 3.88 9.70
CA ARG A 173 -28.23 4.37 10.95
C ARG A 173 -26.83 3.81 11.11
#